data_AF-A0A2W0ANA1-F1
#
_entry.id   AF-A0A2W0ANA1-F1
#
_cell.length_a   1.000
_cell.length_b   1.000
_cell.length_c   1.000
_cell.angle_alpha   90.00
_cell.angle_beta   90.00
_cell.angle_gamma   90.00
#
_symmetry.space_group_name_H-M   'P 1'
#
loop_
_entity.id
_entity.type
_entity.pdbx_description
1 polymer ?
#
loop_
_entity_poly.entity_id
_entity_poly.type
_entity_poly.pdbx_seq_one_letter_code
_entity_poly.pdbx_strand_id
1 'polypeptide(L)'
;MITKSGTNSYHGSAYFYDTETALNANDFLSKKAGNPTPQFCRQQFGGAIGGPVRQDKDFLFFALERQREHTSSSVGSLISELNLLVPLGAQPAQEIPTPYFDWRYNGRYDHRFNDNHSAFFTYSVQPNRCASPKFCPALKSTACTL
;
A
#
# COMPACT_ATOMS: atom_id res chain seq x y z
N MET A 1 4.29 8.49 -11.33
CA MET A 1 5.75 8.48 -11.07
C MET A 1 6.45 9.17 -12.23
N ILE A 2 7.18 10.26 -11.97
CA ILE A 2 7.90 11.02 -13.01
C ILE A 2 9.35 10.51 -13.00
N THR A 3 9.73 9.74 -14.01
CA THR A 3 11.13 9.32 -14.23
C THR A 3 11.89 10.51 -14.83
N LYS A 4 12.92 11.01 -14.14
CA LYS A 4 13.80 12.07 -14.65
C LYS A 4 14.71 11.50 -15.74
N SER A 5 14.97 12.27 -16.80
CA SER A 5 15.89 11.89 -17.87
C SER A 5 17.32 11.74 -17.34
N GLY A 6 18.03 10.76 -17.91
CA GLY A 6 19.29 10.20 -17.41
C GLY A 6 20.35 11.22 -16.97
N THR A 7 20.59 11.28 -15.67
CA THR A 7 21.82 11.84 -15.08
C THR A 7 22.94 10.81 -15.21
N ASN A 8 24.16 11.23 -15.56
CA ASN A 8 25.38 10.39 -15.57
C ASN A 8 25.85 9.99 -14.16
N SER A 9 24.96 9.98 -13.18
CA SER A 9 25.25 9.66 -11.79
C SER A 9 24.17 8.75 -11.25
N TYR A 10 24.60 7.77 -10.45
CA TYR A 10 23.66 6.94 -9.71
C TYR A 10 22.93 7.78 -8.68
N HIS A 11 21.63 7.57 -8.59
CA HIS A 11 20.79 8.18 -7.57
C HIS A 11 19.79 7.14 -7.06
N GLY A 12 19.48 7.24 -5.77
CA GLY A 12 18.49 6.41 -5.14
C GLY A 12 17.71 7.20 -4.10
N SER A 13 16.52 6.72 -3.80
CA SER A 13 15.68 7.23 -2.73
C SER A 13 15.01 6.05 -2.05
N ALA A 14 14.90 6.10 -0.73
CA ALA A 14 14.07 5.20 0.03
C ALA A 14 13.13 6.01 0.92
N TYR A 15 11.97 5.47 1.22
CA TYR A 15 11.00 6.09 2.10
C TYR A 15 10.31 5.02 2.94
N PHE A 16 9.88 5.46 4.12
CA PHE A 16 9.10 4.67 5.05
C PHE A 16 8.05 5.58 5.67
N TYR A 17 6.78 5.20 5.55
CA TYR A 17 5.63 5.87 6.13
C TYR A 17 4.89 4.86 6.97
N ASP A 18 4.68 5.19 8.23
CA ASP A 18 3.89 4.43 9.17
C ASP A 18 2.75 5.31 9.67
N THR A 19 1.55 4.77 9.67
CA THR A 19 0.35 5.42 10.20
C THR A 19 -0.29 4.46 11.17
N GLU A 20 -0.24 4.79 12.45
CA GLU A 20 -0.75 3.97 13.53
C GLU A 20 -1.81 4.75 14.33
N THR A 21 -2.79 4.03 14.89
CA THR A 21 -3.85 4.61 15.73
C THR A 21 -3.27 5.29 16.97
N ALA A 22 -2.20 4.73 17.54
CA ALA A 22 -1.50 5.30 18.69
C ALA A 22 -0.89 6.69 18.42
N LEU A 23 -0.63 7.02 17.15
CA LEU A 23 -0.09 8.31 16.73
C LEU A 23 -1.19 9.30 16.28
N ASN A 24 -2.45 8.86 16.22
CA ASN A 24 -3.58 9.64 15.71
C ASN A 24 -4.55 10.07 16.83
N ALA A 25 -5.03 11.31 16.76
CA ALA A 25 -6.06 11.81 17.65
C ALA A 25 -7.46 11.35 17.19
N ASN A 26 -8.33 11.01 18.15
CA ASN A 26 -9.74 10.68 17.86
C ASN A 26 -10.50 11.92 17.33
N ASP A 27 -11.37 11.71 16.33
CA ASP A 27 -12.19 12.77 15.74
C ASP A 27 -13.16 13.37 16.77
N PHE A 28 -13.51 14.65 16.61
CA PHE A 28 -14.37 15.38 17.55
C PHE A 28 -15.74 14.73 17.73
N LEU A 29 -16.36 14.24 16.65
CA LEU A 29 -17.68 13.62 16.71
C LEU A 29 -17.64 12.27 17.42
N SER A 30 -16.61 11.47 17.17
CA SER A 30 -16.39 10.17 17.83
C SER A 30 -16.06 10.34 19.32
N LYS A 31 -15.24 11.34 19.68
CA LYS A 31 -15.02 11.73 21.09
C LYS A 31 -16.30 12.14 21.79
N LYS A 32 -17.15 12.93 21.11
CA LYS A 32 -18.44 13.40 21.67
C LYS A 32 -19.45 12.26 21.84
N ALA A 33 -19.41 11.24 20.99
CA ALA A 33 -20.26 10.06 21.06
C ALA A 33 -19.72 8.96 22.01
N GLY A 34 -18.53 9.14 22.60
CA GLY A 34 -17.90 8.14 23.47
C GLY A 34 -17.34 6.92 22.73
N ASN A 35 -17.20 6.99 21.41
CA ASN A 35 -16.72 5.88 20.59
C ASN A 35 -15.19 5.79 20.63
N PRO A 36 -14.62 4.58 20.76
CA PRO A 36 -13.18 4.37 20.71
C PRO A 36 -12.62 4.74 19.33
N THR A 37 -11.35 5.16 19.27
CA THR A 37 -10.66 5.40 17.99
C THR A 37 -10.61 4.08 17.20
N PRO A 38 -11.10 4.05 15.94
CA PRO A 38 -11.01 2.85 15.12
C PRO A 38 -9.54 2.46 14.90
N GLN A 39 -9.24 1.17 15.03
CA GLN A 39 -7.90 0.63 14.85
C GLN A 39 -7.51 0.71 13.37
N PHE A 40 -6.56 1.57 13.04
CA PHE A 40 -6.01 1.73 11.69
C PHE A 40 -4.48 1.71 11.75
N CYS A 41 -3.88 0.77 11.01
CA CYS A 41 -2.44 0.57 10.95
C CYS A 41 -2.04 0.38 9.49
N ARG A 42 -1.18 1.27 8.97
CA ARG A 42 -0.73 1.29 7.58
C ARG A 42 0.76 1.57 7.49
N GLN A 43 1.46 0.62 6.89
CA GLN A 43 2.90 0.69 6.61
C GLN A 43 3.12 0.74 5.10
N GLN A 44 3.66 1.85 4.62
CA GLN A 44 4.07 2.02 3.24
C GLN A 44 5.56 2.27 3.20
N PHE A 45 6.27 1.42 2.47
CA PHE A 45 7.70 1.59 2.31
C PHE A 45 8.10 1.22 0.91
N GLY A 46 9.15 1.88 0.43
CA GLY A 46 9.58 1.68 -0.92
C GLY A 46 10.88 2.39 -1.18
N GLY A 47 11.41 2.12 -2.35
CA GLY A 47 12.60 2.77 -2.82
C GLY A 47 12.68 2.72 -4.33
N ALA A 48 13.52 3.61 -4.83
CA ALA A 48 13.86 3.68 -6.23
C ALA A 48 15.37 3.85 -6.35
N ILE A 49 15.93 3.26 -7.38
CA ILE A 49 17.32 3.43 -7.77
C ILE A 49 17.36 3.64 -9.28
N GLY A 50 18.22 4.54 -9.73
CA GLY A 50 18.43 4.75 -11.15
C GLY A 50 19.82 5.29 -11.42
N GLY A 51 20.26 5.13 -12.66
CA GLY A 51 21.56 5.64 -13.09
C GLY A 51 21.97 5.08 -14.45
N PRO A 52 23.15 5.48 -14.94
CA PRO A 52 23.68 4.98 -16.19
C PRO A 52 24.20 3.54 -16.03
N VAL A 53 23.74 2.64 -16.89
CA VAL A 53 24.41 1.34 -17.14
C VAL A 53 25.61 1.58 -18.05
N ARG A 54 25.44 2.46 -19.05
CA ARG A 54 26.48 2.98 -19.92
C ARG A 54 26.33 4.49 -19.98
N GLN A 55 27.36 5.21 -19.56
CA GLN A 55 27.36 6.68 -19.60
C GLN A 55 26.97 7.17 -21.00
N ASP A 56 26.11 8.19 -21.03
CA ASP A 56 25.55 8.84 -22.22
C ASP A 56 24.66 7.97 -23.14
N LYS A 57 24.53 6.66 -22.88
CA LYS A 57 23.79 5.73 -23.76
C LYS A 57 22.66 4.97 -23.07
N ASP A 58 22.95 4.27 -21.98
CA ASP A 58 22.03 3.32 -21.36
C ASP A 58 21.71 3.76 -19.94
N PHE A 59 20.44 4.05 -19.66
CA PHE A 59 19.97 4.44 -18.34
C PHE A 59 18.94 3.45 -17.85
N LEU A 60 19.10 3.00 -16.61
CA LEU A 60 18.18 2.07 -15.96
C LEU A 60 17.58 2.76 -14.74
N PHE A 61 16.29 2.51 -14.52
CA PHE A 61 15.56 2.92 -13.36
C PHE A 61 14.73 1.74 -12.85
N PHE A 62 14.78 1.49 -11.54
CA PHE A 62 14.02 0.45 -10.89
C PHE A 62 13.42 1.00 -9.59
N ALA A 63 12.16 0.67 -9.33
CA ALA A 63 11.46 1.03 -8.12
C ALA A 63 10.61 -0.12 -7.60
N LEU A 64 10.61 -0.22 -6.28
CA LEU A 64 9.91 -1.23 -5.51
C LEU A 64 9.15 -0.54 -4.39
N GLU A 65 7.85 -0.76 -4.36
CA GLU A 65 6.99 -0.26 -3.30
C GLU A 65 6.24 -1.43 -2.65
N ARG A 66 6.00 -1.30 -1.35
CA ARG A 66 5.19 -2.21 -0.56
C ARG A 66 4.23 -1.44 0.31
N GLN A 67 2.96 -1.82 0.23
CA GLN A 67 1.92 -1.32 1.13
C GLN A 67 1.37 -2.48 1.96
N ARG A 68 1.32 -2.27 3.26
CA ARG A 68 0.60 -3.12 4.20
C ARG A 68 -0.43 -2.26 4.90
N GLU A 69 -1.69 -2.60 4.77
CA GLU A 69 -2.76 -1.86 5.40
C GLU A 69 -3.70 -2.83 6.11
N HIS A 70 -3.88 -2.61 7.40
CA HIS A 70 -4.89 -3.27 8.20
C HIS A 70 -6.04 -2.29 8.34
N THR A 71 -7.03 -2.44 7.46
CA THR A 71 -8.27 -1.66 7.52
C THR A 71 -9.43 -2.60 7.88
N SER A 72 -10.42 -2.06 8.59
CA SER A 72 -11.70 -2.70 8.81
C SER A 72 -12.77 -1.96 8.02
N SER A 73 -13.59 -2.69 7.27
CA SER A 73 -14.78 -2.11 6.64
C SER A 73 -15.95 -2.22 7.60
N SER A 74 -16.52 -1.08 8.02
CA SER A 74 -17.74 -1.05 8.82
C SER A 74 -18.93 -1.46 7.95
N VAL A 75 -19.73 -2.42 8.42
CA VAL A 75 -20.94 -2.86 7.70
C VAL A 75 -22.09 -1.88 7.98
N GLY A 76 -21.95 -0.63 7.53
CA GLY A 76 -22.86 0.46 7.84
C GLY A 76 -24.11 0.48 6.97
N SER A 77 -25.14 -0.28 7.37
CA SER A 77 -26.59 -0.03 7.12
C SER A 77 -27.47 -1.24 7.42
N LEU A 78 -26.91 -2.46 7.44
CA LEU A 78 -27.66 -3.72 7.63
C LEU A 78 -27.64 -4.23 9.09
N ILE A 79 -26.94 -3.57 10.00
CA ILE A 79 -26.80 -4.01 11.40
C ILE A 79 -28.16 -4.04 12.10
N SER A 80 -29.07 -3.12 11.77
CA SER A 80 -30.43 -3.11 12.32
C SER A 80 -31.23 -4.35 11.93
N GLU A 81 -31.02 -4.88 10.73
CA GLU A 81 -31.67 -6.10 10.25
C GLU A 81 -30.98 -7.36 10.80
N LEU A 82 -29.64 -7.35 10.92
CA LEU A 82 -28.88 -8.47 11.50
C LEU A 82 -29.09 -8.62 13.01
N ASN A 83 -29.37 -7.53 13.74
CA ASN A 83 -29.71 -7.57 15.17
C ASN A 83 -30.98 -8.38 15.46
N LEU A 84 -31.90 -8.50 14.49
CA LEU A 84 -33.11 -9.31 14.63
C LEU A 84 -32.81 -10.83 14.69
N LEU A 85 -31.61 -11.25 14.25
CA LEU A 85 -31.17 -12.64 14.27
C LEU A 85 -30.32 -12.99 15.50
N VAL A 86 -29.95 -12.02 16.34
CA VAL A 86 -29.18 -12.22 17.58
C VAL A 86 -29.88 -13.16 18.56
N PRO A 87 -31.21 -13.11 18.76
CA PRO A 87 -31.94 -14.07 19.60
C PRO A 87 -31.90 -15.52 19.09
N LEU A 88 -31.57 -15.74 17.81
CA LEU A 88 -31.38 -17.06 17.22
C LEU A 88 -29.93 -17.55 17.30
N GLY A 89 -29.06 -16.82 18.03
CA GLY A 89 -27.65 -17.16 18.21
C GLY A 89 -26.71 -16.61 17.14
N ALA A 90 -27.17 -15.72 16.25
CA ALA A 90 -26.29 -15.07 15.28
C ALA A 90 -25.46 -13.95 15.94
N GLN A 91 -24.13 -13.96 15.74
CA GLN A 91 -23.25 -12.87 16.15
C GLN A 91 -22.78 -12.10 14.90
N PRO A 92 -23.44 -10.98 14.54
CA PRO A 92 -23.05 -10.20 13.37
C PRO A 92 -21.71 -9.51 13.62
N ALA A 93 -20.72 -9.78 12.77
CA ALA A 93 -19.46 -9.07 12.79
C ALA A 93 -19.68 -7.63 12.31
N GLN A 94 -19.42 -6.64 13.18
CA GLN A 94 -19.58 -5.21 12.87
C GLN A 94 -18.46 -4.66 11.99
N GLU A 95 -17.33 -5.39 11.95
CA GLU A 95 -16.13 -5.04 11.22
C GLU A 95 -15.58 -6.29 10.52
N ILE A 96 -15.40 -6.22 9.19
CA ILE A 96 -14.72 -7.25 8.43
C ILE A 96 -13.29 -6.77 8.19
N PRO A 97 -12.26 -7.44 8.76
CA PRO A 97 -10.88 -7.07 8.50
C PRO A 97 -10.54 -7.36 7.05
N THR A 98 -10.12 -6.33 6.32
CA THR A 98 -9.70 -6.41 4.91
C THR A 98 -8.22 -6.07 4.83
N PRO A 99 -7.33 -6.97 5.30
CA PRO A 99 -5.90 -6.72 5.23
C PRO A 99 -5.49 -6.62 3.76
N TYR A 100 -4.84 -5.52 3.41
CA TYR A 100 -4.37 -5.21 2.07
C TYR A 100 -2.85 -5.27 2.04
N PHE A 101 -2.31 -6.18 1.24
CA PHE A 101 -0.87 -6.34 1.04
C PHE A 101 -0.55 -6.23 -0.44
N ASP A 102 0.07 -5.13 -0.83
CA ASP A 102 0.40 -4.88 -2.22
C ASP A 102 1.90 -4.69 -2.41
N TRP A 103 2.41 -5.31 -3.47
CA TRP A 103 3.77 -5.11 -3.95
C TRP A 103 3.68 -4.48 -5.32
N ARG A 104 4.42 -3.41 -5.55
CA ARG A 104 4.44 -2.71 -6.84
C ARG A 104 5.88 -2.64 -7.33
N TYR A 105 6.09 -3.16 -8.53
CA TYR A 105 7.39 -3.20 -9.19
C TYR A 105 7.31 -2.33 -10.44
N ASN A 106 8.25 -1.40 -10.59
CA ASN A 106 8.34 -0.53 -11.76
C ASN A 106 9.78 -0.52 -12.25
N GLY A 107 9.99 -0.93 -13.50
CA GLY A 107 11.27 -0.86 -14.20
C GLY A 107 11.15 0.04 -15.42
N ARG A 108 12.20 0.79 -15.71
CA ARG A 108 12.35 1.55 -16.95
C ARG A 108 13.78 1.46 -17.44
N TYR A 109 13.93 1.28 -18.73
CA TYR A 109 15.20 1.28 -19.44
C TYR A 109 15.11 2.30 -20.57
N ASP A 110 16.04 3.25 -20.61
CA ASP A 110 16.16 4.26 -21.66
C ASP A 110 17.48 4.03 -22.41
N HIS A 111 17.38 3.93 -23.74
CA HIS A 111 18.52 3.76 -24.64
C HIS A 111 18.61 4.94 -25.61
N ARG A 112 19.76 5.60 -25.63
CA ARG A 112 20.11 6.61 -26.62
C ARG A 112 20.98 5.98 -27.69
N PHE A 113 20.45 5.92 -28.91
CA PHE A 113 21.20 5.47 -30.07
C PHE A 113 22.19 6.56 -30.50
N ASN A 114 21.68 7.79 -30.66
CA ASN A 114 22.40 9.02 -31.04
C ASN A 114 21.71 10.23 -30.39
N ASP A 115 22.25 11.44 -30.56
CA ASP A 115 21.66 12.69 -30.04
C ASP A 115 20.22 12.95 -30.54
N ASN A 116 19.87 12.39 -31.69
CA ASN A 116 18.55 12.56 -32.32
C ASN A 116 17.62 11.35 -32.17
N HIS A 117 18.09 10.22 -31.63
CA HIS A 117 17.32 8.97 -31.58
C HIS A 117 17.45 8.28 -30.22
N SER A 118 16.31 8.09 -29.56
CA SER A 118 16.22 7.36 -28.30
C SER A 118 15.00 6.46 -28.28
N ALA A 119 15.12 5.30 -27.63
CA ALA A 119 14.01 4.43 -27.30
C ALA A 119 13.95 4.21 -25.79
N PHE A 120 12.77 3.90 -25.28
CA PHE A 120 12.60 3.53 -23.89
C PHE A 120 11.65 2.35 -23.76
N PHE A 121 11.85 1.58 -22.70
CA PHE A 121 11.04 0.44 -22.34
C PHE A 121 10.64 0.57 -20.87
N THR A 122 9.36 0.36 -20.59
CA THR A 122 8.81 0.42 -19.22
C THR A 122 8.07 -0.86 -18.89
N TYR A 123 8.29 -1.38 -17.69
CA TYR A 123 7.61 -2.55 -17.16
C TYR A 123 7.05 -2.26 -15.77
N SER A 124 5.75 -2.48 -15.58
CA SER A 124 5.05 -2.19 -14.33
C SER A 124 4.19 -3.39 -13.94
N VAL A 125 4.37 -3.89 -12.72
CA VAL A 125 3.59 -5.01 -12.18
C VAL A 125 3.05 -4.63 -10.82
N GLN A 126 1.75 -4.85 -10.64
CA GLN A 126 1.06 -4.68 -9.36
C GLN A 126 0.30 -5.97 -9.08
N PRO A 127 0.98 -7.01 -8.57
CA PRO A 127 0.30 -8.20 -8.08
C PRO A 127 -0.55 -7.86 -6.85
N ASN A 128 -1.81 -7.47 -7.08
CA ASN A 128 -2.80 -7.28 -6.03
C ASN A 128 -3.06 -8.63 -5.35
N ARG A 129 -2.46 -8.86 -4.18
CA ARG A 129 -2.84 -9.98 -3.32
C ARG A 129 -3.75 -9.48 -2.21
N CYS A 130 -5.00 -9.91 -2.32
CA CYS A 130 -6.01 -9.90 -1.27
C CYS A 130 -6.72 -8.56 -1.03
N ALA A 131 -7.99 -8.55 -1.46
CA ALA A 131 -9.00 -7.56 -1.12
C ALA A 131 -10.04 -8.12 -0.11
N SER A 132 -9.89 -9.37 0.33
CA SER A 132 -10.84 -10.00 1.27
C SER A 132 -10.21 -11.14 2.10
N PRO A 133 -10.67 -11.34 3.35
CA PRO A 133 -10.14 -12.35 4.28
C PRO A 133 -10.39 -13.81 3.85
N LYS A 134 -11.26 -14.07 2.87
CA LYS A 134 -11.54 -15.43 2.36
C LYS A 134 -10.47 -15.96 1.40
N PHE A 135 -9.66 -15.09 0.79
CA PHE A 135 -8.68 -15.47 -0.24
C PHE A 135 -7.22 -15.26 0.18
N CYS A 136 -6.97 -14.77 1.40
CA CYS A 136 -5.64 -14.72 1.99
C CYS A 136 -5.62 -15.60 3.24
N PRO A 137 -5.04 -16.81 3.21
CA PRO A 137 -4.73 -17.52 4.44
C PRO A 137 -3.80 -16.61 5.24
N ALA A 138 -4.27 -16.22 6.41
CA ALA A 138 -3.56 -15.37 7.34
C ALA A 138 -2.11 -15.85 7.49
N LEU A 139 -1.16 -15.10 6.93
CA LEU A 139 0.15 -15.04 7.55
C LEU A 139 -0.12 -14.52 8.95
N LYS A 140 0.03 -15.44 9.92
CA LYS A 140 -0.24 -15.24 11.34
C LYS A 140 0.10 -13.81 11.73
N SER A 141 -0.91 -13.14 12.28
CA SER A 141 -0.83 -12.02 13.21
C SER A 141 0.60 -11.72 13.66
N THR A 142 1.27 -10.84 12.94
CA THR A 142 2.31 -9.96 13.50
C THR A 142 1.93 -8.56 13.07
N ALA A 143 0.65 -8.25 13.29
CA ALA A 143 0.06 -6.96 12.98
C ALA A 143 0.36 -6.05 14.18
N CYS A 144 1.11 -4.97 13.91
CA CYS A 144 1.24 -3.81 14.78
C CYS A 144 1.75 -4.14 16.19
N THR A 145 2.91 -4.79 16.27
CA THR A 145 3.74 -4.77 17.49
C THR A 145 5.09 -4.19 17.10
N LEU A 146 5.43 -3.03 17.67
CA LEU A 146 6.81 -2.57 17.77
C LEU A 146 7.62 -3.55 18.61
#